data_AF-A0A521CHG2-F1
#
_entry.id   AF-A0A521CHG2-F1
#
_cell.length_a   1.000
_cell.length_b   1.000
_cell.length_c   1.000
_cell.angle_alpha   90.00
_cell.angle_beta   90.00
_cell.angle_gamma   90.00
#
_symmetry.space_group_name_H-M   'P 1'
#
loop_
_entity.id
_entity.type
_entity.pdbx_description
1 polymer ?
#
loop_
_entity_poly.entity_id
_entity_poly.type
_entity_poly.pdbx_seq_one_letter_code
_entity_poly.pdbx_strand_id
1 'polypeptide(L)'
;MKNPVKQYLEDTHNLLYSFLVSLPLFLLYEVLILISQPQGENIVRISVDVWIKSLFTYFGVNAVSFSLLIVMLVGLFILYKERDRLKSLKFAYFPMLMVEATVYAIVVAFISQSIVSFILNMAASDPISSLSTLQQLALSLGAGLYEELFFRVLLVTLFILIFTKIFNKRWAGVTAAVLLSALLFSAVHYVGAIGDAFTMGSFLYRFLFGLILNGIYVYRGFGVAAWTHAIYDIMVIAFLS
;
A
#
# COMPACT_ATOMS: atom_id res chain seq x y z
N MET A 1 -19.89 -19.86 -22.16
CA MET A 1 -19.88 -18.53 -21.53
C MET A 1 -18.72 -18.48 -20.55
N LYS A 2 -17.86 -17.45 -20.55
CA LYS A 2 -16.80 -17.34 -19.54
C LYS A 2 -17.43 -17.19 -18.15
N ASN A 3 -16.83 -17.84 -17.13
CA ASN A 3 -17.25 -17.67 -15.74
C ASN A 3 -17.13 -16.17 -15.34
N PRO A 4 -18.18 -15.54 -14.80
CA PRO A 4 -18.19 -14.10 -14.52
C PRO A 4 -17.13 -13.68 -13.50
N VAL A 5 -16.81 -14.53 -12.52
CA VAL A 5 -15.74 -14.27 -11.54
C VAL A 5 -14.38 -14.26 -12.23
N LYS A 6 -14.12 -15.26 -13.09
CA LYS A 6 -12.86 -15.33 -13.85
C LYS A 6 -12.69 -14.11 -14.75
N GLN A 7 -13.76 -13.68 -15.42
CA GLN A 7 -13.73 -12.48 -16.25
C GLN A 7 -13.44 -11.22 -15.43
N TYR A 8 -14.10 -11.05 -14.27
CA TYR A 8 -13.82 -9.93 -13.37
C TYR A 8 -12.34 -9.88 -12.94
N LEU A 9 -11.77 -11.01 -12.53
CA LEU A 9 -10.36 -11.09 -12.11
C LEU A 9 -9.39 -10.75 -13.25
N GLU A 10 -9.64 -11.27 -14.46
CA GLU A 10 -8.85 -10.98 -15.67
C GLU A 10 -8.97 -9.49 -16.08
N ASP A 11 -10.20 -8.96 -16.08
CA ASP A 11 -10.49 -7.60 -16.55
C ASP A 11 -9.97 -6.52 -15.59
N THR A 12 -9.83 -6.82 -14.30
CA THR A 12 -9.37 -5.85 -13.27
C THR A 12 -7.88 -5.96 -12.93
N HIS A 13 -7.21 -7.06 -13.28
CA HIS A 13 -5.76 -7.21 -13.07
C HIS A 13 -4.97 -6.45 -14.14
N ASN A 14 -4.96 -5.12 -14.08
CA ASN A 14 -4.14 -4.27 -14.96
C ASN A 14 -3.85 -2.90 -14.35
N LEU A 15 -2.96 -2.16 -15.04
CA LEU A 15 -2.51 -0.82 -14.65
C LEU A 15 -3.65 0.20 -14.63
N LEU A 16 -4.61 0.10 -15.57
CA LEU A 16 -5.69 1.08 -15.68
C LEU A 16 -6.64 1.01 -14.48
N TYR A 17 -7.16 -0.17 -14.14
CA TYR A 17 -8.00 -0.31 -12.95
C TYR A 17 -7.24 0.01 -11.66
N SER A 18 -5.97 -0.42 -11.55
CA SER A 18 -5.13 -0.11 -10.39
C SER A 18 -4.92 1.40 -10.21
N PHE A 19 -4.69 2.13 -11.31
CA PHE A 19 -4.55 3.58 -11.28
C PHE A 19 -5.87 4.27 -10.91
N LEU A 20 -6.96 3.95 -11.60
CA LEU A 20 -8.24 4.61 -11.38
C LEU A 20 -8.79 4.36 -9.97
N VAL A 21 -8.61 3.15 -9.43
CA VAL A 21 -9.06 2.83 -8.07
C VAL A 21 -8.17 3.45 -7.00
N SER A 22 -6.90 3.74 -7.27
CA SER A 22 -5.99 4.40 -6.31
C SER A 22 -6.09 5.93 -6.32
N LEU A 23 -6.67 6.53 -7.36
CA LEU A 23 -6.88 7.99 -7.42
C LEU A 23 -7.70 8.54 -6.23
N PRO A 24 -8.86 7.96 -5.85
CA PRO A 24 -9.58 8.42 -4.66
C PRO A 24 -8.74 8.32 -3.40
N LEU A 25 -7.91 7.28 -3.27
CA LEU A 25 -7.08 7.04 -2.10
C LEU A 25 -5.98 8.12 -1.98
N PHE A 26 -5.35 8.51 -3.09
CA PHE A 26 -4.43 9.66 -3.16
C PHE A 26 -5.10 10.99 -2.82
N LEU A 27 -6.26 11.27 -3.44
CA LEU A 27 -6.96 12.54 -3.21
C LEU A 27 -7.43 12.67 -1.77
N LEU A 28 -8.02 11.61 -1.21
CA LEU A 28 -8.45 11.58 0.18
C LEU A 28 -7.26 11.74 1.12
N TYR A 29 -6.14 11.07 0.86
CA TYR A 29 -4.92 11.26 1.64
C TYR A 29 -4.48 12.73 1.71
N GLU A 30 -4.27 13.36 0.55
CA GLU A 30 -3.77 14.75 0.52
C GLU A 30 -4.78 15.74 1.12
N VAL A 31 -6.09 15.56 0.86
CA VAL A 31 -7.14 16.37 1.48
C VAL A 31 -7.14 16.20 3.00
N LEU A 32 -7.08 14.96 3.49
CA LEU A 32 -7.06 14.68 4.93
C LEU A 32 -5.83 15.27 5.61
N ILE A 33 -4.66 15.24 4.97
CA ILE A 33 -3.46 15.91 5.48
C ILE A 33 -3.69 17.42 5.60
N LEU A 34 -4.28 18.05 4.59
CA LEU A 34 -4.54 19.50 4.60
C LEU A 34 -5.53 19.92 5.69
N ILE A 35 -6.62 19.16 5.88
CA ILE A 35 -7.67 19.53 6.86
C ILE A 35 -7.31 19.13 8.29
N SER A 36 -6.50 18.07 8.48
CA SER A 36 -6.12 17.61 9.81
C SER A 36 -4.96 18.41 10.42
N GLN A 37 -4.16 19.07 9.58
CA GLN A 37 -2.94 19.76 10.01
C GLN A 37 -2.79 21.15 9.32
N PRO A 38 -3.81 22.03 9.35
CA PRO A 38 -3.81 23.27 8.57
C PRO A 38 -2.75 24.30 9.02
N GLN A 39 -2.27 24.21 10.26
CA GLN A 39 -1.25 25.10 10.85
C GLN A 39 -0.07 24.32 11.44
N GLY A 40 0.13 23.06 11.05
CA GLY A 40 1.20 22.24 11.61
C GLY A 40 2.56 22.70 11.13
N GLU A 41 3.42 23.17 12.04
CA GLU A 41 4.83 23.47 11.74
C GLU A 41 5.58 22.20 11.29
N ASN A 42 5.17 21.04 11.81
CA ASN A 42 5.66 19.71 11.42
C ASN A 42 4.48 18.83 10.99
N ILE A 43 4.16 18.81 9.70
CA ILE A 43 3.07 17.99 9.15
C ILE A 43 3.48 16.51 9.19
N VAL A 44 2.75 15.71 9.96
CA VAL A 44 2.92 14.25 10.04
C VAL A 44 2.40 13.61 8.75
N ARG A 45 3.27 12.85 8.10
CA ARG A 45 3.00 12.11 6.85
C ARG A 45 3.60 10.71 6.94
N ILE A 46 3.17 9.82 6.06
CA ILE A 46 3.76 8.49 5.94
C ILE A 46 5.20 8.59 5.48
N SER A 47 6.08 7.77 6.05
CA SER A 47 7.53 7.82 5.81
C SER A 47 7.90 7.79 4.33
N VAL A 48 7.22 6.96 3.54
CA VAL A 48 7.47 6.87 2.09
C VAL A 48 7.09 8.17 1.36
N ASP A 49 5.98 8.83 1.75
CA ASP A 49 5.65 10.17 1.22
C ASP A 49 6.76 11.17 1.59
N VAL A 50 7.24 11.15 2.83
CA VAL A 50 8.36 12.00 3.28
C VAL A 50 9.62 11.74 2.47
N TRP A 51 9.98 10.48 2.19
CA TRP A 51 11.16 10.14 1.38
C TRP A 51 11.04 10.69 -0.04
N ILE A 52 9.89 10.48 -0.68
CA ILE A 52 9.59 10.98 -2.02
C ILE A 52 9.69 12.51 -2.04
N LYS A 53 9.04 13.19 -1.08
CA LYS A 53 9.06 14.65 -0.98
C LYS A 53 10.46 15.20 -0.66
N SER A 54 11.23 14.53 0.18
CA SER A 54 12.61 14.92 0.53
C SER A 54 13.55 14.88 -0.67
N LEU A 55 13.38 13.91 -1.57
CA LEU A 55 14.13 13.87 -2.83
C LEU A 55 13.84 15.10 -3.70
N PHE A 56 12.61 15.64 -3.69
CA PHE A 56 12.23 16.79 -4.50
C PHE A 56 12.58 18.13 -3.85
N THR A 57 12.45 18.24 -2.52
CA THR A 57 12.90 19.44 -1.81
C THR A 57 14.41 19.62 -1.94
N TYR A 58 15.18 18.53 -2.04
CA TYR A 58 16.61 18.59 -2.38
C TYR A 58 16.89 19.30 -3.71
N PHE A 59 15.98 19.20 -4.69
CA PHE A 59 16.06 19.93 -5.96
C PHE A 59 15.39 21.32 -5.94
N GLY A 60 14.95 21.80 -4.77
CA GLY A 60 14.38 23.14 -4.58
C GLY A 60 12.93 23.32 -5.04
N VAL A 61 12.17 22.24 -5.21
CA VAL A 61 10.80 22.27 -5.75
C VAL A 61 9.76 22.10 -4.63
N ASN A 62 8.61 22.79 -4.75
CA ASN A 62 7.46 22.55 -3.85
C ASN A 62 6.95 21.11 -4.02
N ALA A 63 7.07 20.32 -2.95
CA ALA A 63 6.86 18.89 -2.98
C ALA A 63 5.39 18.47 -3.19
N VAL A 64 4.40 19.26 -2.73
CA VAL A 64 2.97 18.94 -2.89
C VAL A 64 2.54 19.13 -4.35
N SER A 65 2.92 20.25 -4.96
CA SER A 65 2.68 20.51 -6.38
C SER A 65 3.35 19.44 -7.26
N PHE A 66 4.48 18.88 -6.79
CA PHE A 66 5.20 17.86 -7.53
C PHE A 66 4.59 16.45 -7.42
N SER A 67 4.08 16.03 -6.25
CA SER A 67 3.33 14.76 -6.14
C SER A 67 2.10 14.76 -7.07
N LEU A 68 1.37 15.88 -7.11
CA LEU A 68 0.26 16.06 -8.05
C LEU A 68 0.72 15.99 -9.51
N LEU A 69 1.85 16.61 -9.83
CA LEU A 69 2.45 16.56 -11.17
C LEU A 69 2.82 15.12 -11.56
N ILE A 70 3.43 14.33 -10.67
CA ILE A 70 3.76 12.93 -10.94
C ILE A 70 2.48 12.13 -11.19
N VAL A 71 1.48 12.23 -10.30
CA VAL A 71 0.22 11.50 -10.46
C VAL A 71 -0.45 11.88 -11.79
N MET A 72 -0.40 13.16 -12.17
CA MET A 72 -0.89 13.62 -13.48
C MET A 72 -0.09 13.01 -14.65
N LEU A 73 1.24 13.08 -14.63
CA LEU A 73 2.08 12.55 -15.72
C LEU A 73 1.96 11.03 -15.86
N VAL A 74 2.02 10.30 -14.74
CA VAL A 74 1.81 8.85 -14.69
C VAL A 74 0.40 8.51 -15.14
N GLY A 75 -0.60 9.27 -14.70
CA GLY A 75 -1.99 9.12 -15.12
C GLY A 75 -2.17 9.31 -16.62
N LEU A 76 -1.65 10.40 -17.19
CA LEU A 76 -1.67 10.64 -18.63
C LEU A 76 -0.98 9.52 -19.42
N PHE A 77 0.17 9.05 -18.94
CA PHE A 77 0.87 7.92 -19.54
C PHE A 77 0.02 6.64 -19.52
N ILE A 78 -0.58 6.30 -18.38
CA ILE A 78 -1.43 5.10 -18.25
C ILE A 78 -2.67 5.23 -19.15
N LEU A 79 -3.34 6.38 -19.14
CA LEU A 79 -4.51 6.64 -19.99
C LEU A 79 -4.16 6.55 -21.48
N TYR A 80 -2.99 7.05 -21.88
CA TYR A 80 -2.51 6.93 -23.26
C TYR A 80 -2.17 5.50 -23.65
N LYS A 81 -1.46 4.78 -22.77
CA LYS A 81 -1.01 3.39 -23.00
C LYS A 81 -2.19 2.40 -23.01
N GLU A 82 -3.16 2.59 -22.13
CA GLU A 82 -4.31 1.69 -21.94
C GLU A 82 -5.60 2.26 -22.57
N ARG A 83 -5.49 3.18 -23.52
CA ARG A 83 -6.63 3.91 -24.12
C ARG A 83 -7.71 3.03 -24.75
N ASP A 84 -7.33 1.86 -25.25
CA ASP A 84 -8.30 0.93 -25.83
C ASP A 84 -9.09 0.20 -24.75
N ARG A 85 -8.47 -0.05 -23.58
CA ARG A 85 -9.16 -0.62 -22.42
C ARG A 85 -10.13 0.37 -21.77
N LEU A 86 -9.87 1.68 -21.86
CA LEU A 86 -10.80 2.71 -21.39
C LEU A 86 -12.20 2.54 -22.03
N LYS A 87 -12.26 2.13 -23.29
CA LYS A 87 -13.53 1.91 -24.01
C LYS A 87 -14.32 0.71 -23.48
N SER A 88 -13.64 -0.26 -22.89
CA SER A 88 -14.22 -1.47 -22.31
C SER A 88 -14.34 -1.42 -20.79
N LEU A 89 -14.17 -0.23 -20.19
CA LEU A 89 -14.20 -0.05 -18.74
C LEU A 89 -15.61 -0.36 -18.19
N LYS A 90 -15.67 -1.18 -17.15
CA LYS A 90 -16.92 -1.58 -16.50
C LYS A 90 -16.97 -0.93 -15.13
N PHE A 91 -17.74 0.14 -15.01
CA PHE A 91 -17.88 0.89 -13.75
C PHE A 91 -18.38 0.03 -12.59
N ALA A 92 -19.17 -1.01 -12.87
CA ALA A 92 -19.61 -1.98 -11.87
C ALA A 92 -18.45 -2.73 -11.18
N TYR A 93 -17.25 -2.77 -11.76
CA TYR A 93 -16.10 -3.46 -11.16
C TYR A 93 -15.42 -2.66 -10.05
N PHE A 94 -15.59 -1.33 -9.98
CA PHE A 94 -15.02 -0.53 -8.89
C PHE A 94 -15.60 -0.88 -7.50
N PRO A 95 -16.93 -0.93 -7.30
CA PRO A 95 -17.47 -1.37 -6.02
C PRO A 95 -17.13 -2.84 -5.72
N MET A 96 -17.02 -3.71 -6.74
CA MET A 96 -16.57 -5.09 -6.53
C MET A 96 -15.11 -5.15 -6.04
N LEU A 97 -14.22 -4.30 -6.57
CA LEU A 97 -12.84 -4.17 -6.09
C LEU A 97 -12.79 -3.73 -4.63
N MET A 98 -13.68 -2.83 -4.22
CA MET A 98 -13.79 -2.43 -2.81
C MET A 98 -14.22 -3.59 -1.92
N VAL A 99 -15.24 -4.34 -2.33
CA VAL A 99 -15.67 -5.54 -1.59
C VAL A 99 -14.55 -6.57 -1.51
N GLU A 100 -13.84 -6.82 -2.62
CA GLU A 100 -12.69 -7.72 -2.67
C GLU A 100 -11.58 -7.27 -1.71
N ALA A 101 -11.19 -6.00 -1.77
CA ALA A 101 -10.16 -5.43 -0.90
C ALA A 101 -10.54 -5.51 0.59
N THR A 102 -11.82 -5.27 0.93
CA THR A 102 -12.35 -5.43 2.29
C THR A 102 -12.30 -6.89 2.74
N VAL A 103 -12.67 -7.85 1.89
CA VAL A 103 -12.57 -9.28 2.21
C VAL A 103 -11.11 -9.66 2.50
N TYR A 104 -10.18 -9.20 1.67
CA TYR A 104 -8.75 -9.39 1.94
C TYR A 104 -8.31 -8.73 3.25
N ALA A 105 -8.76 -7.51 3.55
CA ALA A 105 -8.42 -6.81 4.79
C ALA A 105 -8.92 -7.56 6.04
N ILE A 106 -10.14 -8.10 5.98
CA ILE A 106 -10.71 -8.95 7.04
C ILE A 106 -9.85 -10.21 7.24
N VAL A 107 -9.50 -10.90 6.15
CA VAL A 107 -8.65 -12.10 6.21
C VAL A 107 -7.28 -11.77 6.79
N VAL A 108 -6.66 -10.65 6.35
CA VAL A 108 -5.41 -10.16 6.89
C VAL A 108 -5.55 -9.89 8.38
N ALA A 109 -6.62 -9.23 8.84
CA ALA A 109 -6.86 -8.96 10.25
C ALA A 109 -6.99 -10.24 11.09
N PHE A 110 -7.74 -11.23 10.63
CA PHE A 110 -7.83 -12.51 11.31
C PHE A 110 -6.47 -13.22 11.42
N ILE A 111 -5.71 -13.26 10.33
CA ILE A 111 -4.39 -13.91 10.31
C ILE A 111 -3.43 -13.17 11.24
N SER A 112 -3.34 -11.86 11.10
CA SER A 112 -2.54 -10.94 11.91
C SER A 112 -2.83 -11.09 13.41
N GLN A 113 -4.10 -11.04 13.80
CA GLN A 113 -4.51 -11.19 15.20
C GLN A 113 -4.17 -12.58 15.75
N SER A 114 -4.43 -13.63 14.96
CA SER A 114 -4.13 -15.01 15.39
C SER A 114 -2.63 -15.21 15.62
N ILE A 115 -1.79 -14.63 14.76
CA ILE A 115 -0.33 -14.69 14.86
C ILE A 115 0.15 -13.91 16.10
N VAL A 116 -0.35 -12.70 16.34
CA VAL A 116 0.04 -11.89 17.49
C VAL A 116 -0.37 -12.57 18.81
N SER A 117 -1.60 -13.09 18.87
CA SER A 117 -2.10 -13.82 20.04
C SER A 117 -1.36 -15.14 20.27
N PHE A 118 -0.95 -15.85 19.22
CA PHE A 118 -0.23 -17.12 19.33
C PHE A 118 1.26 -16.95 19.69
N ILE A 119 1.92 -15.95 19.12
CA ILE A 119 3.38 -15.80 19.24
C ILE A 119 3.77 -14.94 20.45
N LEU A 120 2.95 -13.96 20.87
CA LEU A 120 3.51 -12.84 21.65
C LEU A 120 2.80 -12.44 22.94
N ASN A 121 1.50 -12.68 23.19
CA ASN A 121 0.85 -12.15 24.42
C ASN A 121 1.21 -10.67 24.70
N MET A 122 1.39 -9.85 23.65
CA MET A 122 1.84 -8.47 23.77
C MET A 122 0.88 -7.53 23.07
N ALA A 123 0.50 -6.46 23.78
CA ALA A 123 -0.08 -5.27 23.17
C ALA A 123 1.01 -4.59 22.33
N ALA A 124 0.70 -4.26 21.07
CA ALA A 124 1.53 -3.36 20.30
C ALA A 124 1.49 -1.99 21.00
N SER A 125 2.66 -1.45 21.35
CA SER A 125 2.75 -0.05 21.77
C SER A 125 2.48 0.80 20.54
N ASP A 126 1.38 1.56 20.54
CA ASP A 126 0.95 2.32 19.37
C ASP A 126 1.37 3.80 19.54
N PRO A 127 2.50 4.23 18.93
CA PRO A 127 2.91 5.64 18.94
C PRO A 127 1.90 6.56 18.23
N ILE A 128 0.87 5.99 17.59
CA ILE A 128 -0.23 6.65 16.89
C ILE A 128 -1.32 7.13 17.85
N SER A 129 -1.38 6.64 19.09
CA SER A 129 -2.43 6.99 20.07
C SER A 129 -2.52 8.49 20.41
N SER A 130 -1.45 9.26 20.20
CA SER A 130 -1.44 10.72 20.39
C SER A 130 -1.97 11.52 19.19
N LEU A 131 -2.22 10.87 18.04
CA LEU A 131 -2.74 11.52 16.84
C LEU A 131 -4.27 11.60 16.86
N SER A 132 -4.83 12.66 16.28
CA SER A 132 -6.28 12.75 16.09
C SER A 132 -6.78 11.68 15.13
N THR A 133 -8.02 11.22 15.29
CA THR A 133 -8.65 10.23 14.39
C THR A 133 -8.53 10.61 12.92
N LEU A 134 -8.57 11.91 12.60
CA LEU A 134 -8.44 12.40 11.23
C LEU A 134 -7.02 12.23 10.68
N GLN A 135 -6.00 12.43 11.51
CA GLN A 135 -4.61 12.14 11.15
C GLN A 135 -4.38 10.64 11.00
N GLN A 136 -4.93 9.82 11.90
CA GLN A 136 -4.81 8.36 11.81
C GLN A 136 -5.46 7.82 10.52
N LEU A 137 -6.64 8.36 10.17
CA LEU A 137 -7.31 8.05 8.91
C LEU A 137 -6.46 8.50 7.71
N ALA A 138 -5.88 9.70 7.75
CA ALA A 138 -4.97 10.17 6.71
C ALA A 138 -3.80 9.21 6.54
N LEU A 139 -3.11 8.86 7.63
CA LEU A 139 -1.96 7.96 7.58
C LEU A 139 -2.34 6.55 7.07
N SER A 140 -3.50 6.02 7.44
CA SER A 140 -4.01 4.74 6.93
C SER A 140 -4.17 4.74 5.41
N LEU A 141 -4.78 5.80 4.86
CA LEU A 141 -4.89 5.96 3.41
C LEU A 141 -3.51 6.16 2.77
N GLY A 142 -2.65 6.96 3.40
CA GLY A 142 -1.28 7.18 2.93
C GLY A 142 -0.46 5.90 2.87
N ALA A 143 -0.58 5.02 3.87
CA ALA A 143 0.15 3.76 3.97
C ALA A 143 -0.27 2.84 2.82
N GLY A 144 -1.58 2.67 2.63
CA GLY A 144 -2.13 1.93 1.50
C GLY A 144 -1.67 2.48 0.14
N LEU A 145 -1.47 3.79 -0.02
CA LEU A 145 -0.95 4.33 -1.29
C LEU A 145 0.57 4.14 -1.43
N TYR A 146 1.31 4.83 -0.58
CA TYR A 146 2.72 5.13 -0.80
C TYR A 146 3.57 3.90 -0.46
N GLU A 147 3.24 3.17 0.61
CA GLU A 147 3.98 1.96 0.95
C GLU A 147 3.72 0.84 -0.04
N GLU A 148 2.50 0.67 -0.53
CA GLU A 148 2.24 -0.32 -1.57
C GLU A 148 2.91 0.07 -2.90
N LEU A 149 2.92 1.35 -3.26
CA LEU A 149 3.62 1.81 -4.45
C LEU A 149 5.12 1.52 -4.35
N PHE A 150 5.74 1.81 -3.21
CA PHE A 150 7.17 1.61 -3.03
C PHE A 150 7.54 0.14 -2.85
N PHE A 151 7.00 -0.54 -1.85
CA PHE A 151 7.44 -1.90 -1.52
C PHE A 151 6.95 -2.93 -2.53
N ARG A 152 5.76 -2.75 -3.13
CA ARG A 152 5.18 -3.77 -4.01
C ARG A 152 5.43 -3.40 -5.46
N VAL A 153 4.98 -2.24 -5.92
CA VAL A 153 5.16 -1.87 -7.33
C VAL A 153 6.64 -1.69 -7.67
N LEU A 154 7.42 -0.95 -6.87
CA LEU A 154 8.85 -0.77 -7.17
C LEU A 154 9.69 -1.98 -6.72
N LEU A 155 9.68 -2.29 -5.42
CA LEU A 155 10.63 -3.25 -4.83
C LEU A 155 10.36 -4.70 -5.26
N VAL A 156 9.12 -5.21 -5.11
CA VAL A 156 8.79 -6.59 -5.54
C VAL A 156 9.00 -6.74 -7.05
N THR A 157 8.56 -5.80 -7.88
CA THR A 157 8.78 -5.90 -9.34
C THR A 157 10.27 -5.90 -9.68
N LEU A 158 11.07 -5.02 -9.07
CA LEU A 158 12.51 -4.96 -9.30
C LEU A 158 13.18 -6.29 -8.92
N PHE A 159 12.87 -6.84 -7.75
CA PHE A 159 13.43 -8.11 -7.31
C PHE A 159 12.96 -9.30 -8.15
N ILE A 160 11.70 -9.32 -8.62
CA ILE A 160 11.25 -10.34 -9.57
C ILE A 160 12.10 -10.27 -10.84
N LEU A 161 12.33 -9.08 -11.40
CA LEU A 161 13.15 -8.91 -12.61
C LEU A 161 14.60 -9.36 -12.43
N ILE A 162 15.18 -9.15 -11.24
CA ILE A 162 16.56 -9.54 -10.92
C ILE A 162 16.63 -11.04 -10.64
N PHE A 163 15.86 -11.54 -9.67
CA PHE A 163 16.00 -12.91 -9.17
C PHE A 163 15.49 -13.97 -10.13
N THR A 164 14.52 -13.67 -10.99
CA THR A 164 14.11 -14.62 -12.03
C THR A 164 15.23 -14.84 -13.06
N LYS A 165 16.09 -13.84 -13.31
CA LYS A 165 17.29 -13.98 -14.14
C LYS A 165 18.39 -14.75 -13.41
N ILE A 166 18.63 -14.45 -12.14
CA ILE A 166 19.69 -15.11 -11.34
C ILE A 166 19.40 -16.60 -11.15
N PHE A 167 18.17 -16.96 -10.76
CA PHE A 167 17.83 -18.35 -10.46
C PHE A 167 17.39 -19.17 -11.66
N ASN A 168 17.16 -18.53 -12.82
CA ASN A 168 16.64 -19.16 -14.02
C ASN A 168 15.34 -19.99 -13.80
N LYS A 169 14.59 -19.67 -12.74
CA LYS A 169 13.34 -20.32 -12.33
C LYS A 169 12.38 -19.25 -11.83
N ARG A 170 11.26 -19.07 -12.54
CA ARG A 170 10.28 -18.00 -12.22
C ARG A 170 9.78 -18.11 -10.78
N TRP A 171 9.39 -19.30 -10.34
CA TRP A 171 8.88 -19.51 -8.98
C TRP A 171 9.90 -19.14 -7.91
N ALA A 172 11.17 -19.54 -8.08
CA ALA A 172 12.23 -19.23 -7.12
C ALA A 172 12.50 -17.72 -7.05
N GLY A 173 12.53 -17.05 -8.21
CA GLY A 173 12.72 -15.60 -8.29
C GLY A 173 11.57 -14.82 -7.65
N VAL A 174 10.33 -15.23 -7.89
CA VAL A 174 9.15 -14.60 -7.26
C VAL A 174 9.14 -14.83 -5.75
N THR A 175 9.41 -16.05 -5.29
CA THR A 175 9.48 -16.35 -3.85
C THR A 175 10.55 -15.51 -3.16
N ALA A 176 11.76 -15.43 -3.72
CA ALA A 176 12.83 -14.62 -3.14
C ALA A 176 12.49 -13.13 -3.11
N ALA A 177 11.83 -12.61 -4.15
CA ALA A 177 11.40 -11.22 -4.22
C ALA A 177 10.35 -10.89 -3.15
N VAL A 178 9.34 -11.76 -3.00
CA VAL A 178 8.29 -11.61 -2.00
C VAL A 178 8.87 -11.65 -0.58
N LEU A 179 9.77 -12.60 -0.31
CA LEU A 179 10.42 -12.73 1.00
C LEU A 179 11.29 -11.52 1.34
N LEU A 180 12.16 -11.11 0.41
CA LEU A 180 13.09 -10.00 0.65
C LEU A 180 12.35 -8.66 0.78
N SER A 181 11.36 -8.39 -0.07
CA SER A 181 10.57 -7.16 0.04
C SER A 181 9.78 -7.09 1.35
N ALA A 182 9.22 -8.21 1.83
CA ALA A 182 8.54 -8.23 3.12
C ALA A 182 9.51 -8.03 4.30
N LEU A 183 10.73 -8.58 4.19
CA LEU A 183 11.78 -8.37 5.20
C LEU A 183 12.18 -6.91 5.28
N LEU A 184 12.40 -6.26 4.12
CA LEU A 184 12.74 -4.85 4.04
C LEU A 184 11.58 -3.97 4.51
N PHE A 185 10.34 -4.29 4.15
CA PHE A 185 9.13 -3.62 4.65
C PHE A 185 9.10 -3.63 6.18
N SER A 186 9.35 -4.77 6.82
CA SER A 186 9.42 -4.84 8.28
C SER A 186 10.58 -4.02 8.84
N ALA A 187 11.78 -4.17 8.27
CA ALA A 187 12.99 -3.50 8.75
C ALA A 187 12.90 -1.96 8.74
N VAL A 188 12.28 -1.36 7.72
CA VAL A 188 12.21 0.11 7.61
C VAL A 188 11.39 0.76 8.72
N HIS A 189 10.47 0.03 9.37
CA HIS A 189 9.64 0.57 10.45
C HIS A 189 10.44 0.88 11.73
N TYR A 190 11.68 0.41 11.82
CA TYR A 190 12.59 0.66 12.94
C TYR A 190 13.65 1.71 12.62
N VAL A 191 13.53 2.40 11.48
CA VAL A 191 14.51 3.36 10.98
C VAL A 191 13.90 4.75 10.90
N GLY A 192 14.70 5.76 11.26
CA GLY A 192 14.30 7.17 11.20
C GLY A 192 13.87 7.74 12.55
N ALA A 193 13.59 9.04 12.58
CA ALA A 193 13.32 9.77 13.82
C ALA A 193 12.00 9.34 14.52
N ILE A 194 11.06 8.76 13.76
CA ILE A 194 9.76 8.27 14.24
C ILE A 194 9.66 6.75 14.00
N GLY A 195 10.80 6.05 13.97
CA GLY A 195 10.84 4.60 13.91
C GLY A 195 10.37 3.99 15.24
N ASP A 196 9.73 2.83 15.16
CA ASP A 196 9.27 2.10 16.33
C ASP A 196 10.44 1.58 17.17
N ALA A 197 10.17 1.37 18.47
CA ALA A 197 11.07 0.58 19.30
C ALA A 197 11.10 -0.86 18.78
N PHE A 198 12.31 -1.36 18.50
CA PHE A 198 12.45 -2.71 17.98
C PHE A 198 11.99 -3.76 19.01
N THR A 199 11.05 -4.60 18.59
CA THR A 199 10.70 -5.84 19.28
C THR A 199 10.61 -6.95 18.24
N MET A 200 11.03 -8.16 18.61
CA MET A 200 10.91 -9.32 17.71
C MET A 200 9.45 -9.55 17.29
N GLY A 201 8.52 -9.26 18.19
CA GLY A 201 7.11 -9.44 17.96
C GLY A 201 6.53 -8.52 16.89
N SER A 202 6.77 -7.21 17.02
CA SER A 202 6.37 -6.24 16.01
C SER A 202 7.05 -6.51 14.66
N PHE A 203 8.30 -6.99 14.67
CA PHE A 203 9.05 -7.25 13.44
C PHE A 203 8.46 -8.43 12.68
N LEU A 204 8.18 -9.54 13.38
CA LEU A 204 7.54 -10.71 12.78
C LEU A 204 6.12 -10.40 12.30
N TYR A 205 5.36 -9.63 13.07
CA TYR A 205 4.05 -9.15 12.68
C TYR A 205 4.11 -8.38 11.35
N ARG A 206 4.97 -7.36 11.24
CA ARG A 206 5.13 -6.57 10.01
C ARG A 206 5.67 -7.38 8.85
N PHE A 207 6.56 -8.32 9.12
CA PHE A 207 7.07 -9.24 8.10
C PHE A 207 5.96 -10.10 7.51
N LEU A 208 5.12 -10.71 8.36
CA LEU A 208 4.01 -11.54 7.92
C LEU A 208 2.93 -10.72 7.21
N PHE A 209 2.62 -9.53 7.73
CA PHE A 209 1.74 -8.57 7.08
C PHE A 209 2.25 -8.19 5.66
N GLY A 210 3.55 -7.87 5.56
CA GLY A 210 4.23 -7.61 4.30
C GLY A 210 4.17 -8.79 3.33
N LEU A 211 4.33 -10.03 3.81
CA LEU A 211 4.21 -11.23 2.99
C LEU A 211 2.81 -11.41 2.40
N ILE A 212 1.76 -11.21 3.22
CA ILE A 212 0.37 -11.34 2.77
C ILE A 212 0.08 -10.30 1.69
N LEU A 213 0.44 -9.03 1.91
CA LEU A 213 0.25 -7.96 0.95
C LEU A 213 1.07 -8.16 -0.34
N ASN A 214 2.30 -8.68 -0.26
CA ASN A 214 3.08 -9.07 -1.44
C ASN A 214 2.37 -10.18 -2.23
N GLY A 215 1.76 -11.15 -1.56
CA GLY A 215 0.94 -12.19 -2.18
C GLY A 215 -0.27 -11.61 -2.91
N ILE A 216 -1.01 -10.71 -2.26
CA ILE A 216 -2.16 -10.01 -2.86
C ILE A 216 -1.72 -9.20 -4.08
N TYR A 217 -0.61 -8.46 -3.98
CA TYR A 217 -0.05 -7.70 -5.09
C TYR A 217 0.29 -8.59 -6.29
N VAL A 218 0.99 -9.71 -6.08
CA VAL A 218 1.35 -10.63 -7.16
C VAL A 218 0.12 -11.28 -7.80
N TYR A 219 -0.92 -11.56 -7.02
CA TYR A 219 -2.13 -12.24 -7.50
C TYR A 219 -3.16 -11.29 -8.15
N ARG A 220 -3.30 -10.06 -7.62
CA ARG A 220 -4.38 -9.12 -7.99
C ARG A 220 -3.92 -7.76 -8.47
N GLY A 221 -2.69 -7.37 -8.15
CA GLY A 221 -2.12 -6.09 -8.53
C GLY A 221 -2.27 -5.01 -7.47
N PHE A 222 -1.75 -3.83 -7.81
CA PHE A 222 -1.58 -2.70 -6.90
C PHE A 222 -2.87 -2.19 -6.28
N GLY A 223 -3.92 -1.99 -7.09
CA GLY A 223 -5.17 -1.38 -6.60
C GLY A 223 -5.82 -2.14 -5.46
N VAL A 224 -5.84 -3.48 -5.53
CA VAL A 224 -6.40 -4.33 -4.47
C VAL A 224 -5.49 -4.32 -3.24
N ALA A 225 -4.18 -4.46 -3.41
CA ALA A 225 -3.23 -4.42 -2.29
C ALA A 225 -3.29 -3.09 -1.52
N ALA A 226 -3.35 -1.96 -2.23
CA ALA A 226 -3.44 -0.62 -1.68
C ALA A 226 -4.70 -0.42 -0.82
N TRP A 227 -5.86 -0.79 -1.34
CA TRP A 227 -7.10 -0.70 -0.59
C TRP A 227 -7.18 -1.72 0.54
N THR A 228 -6.65 -2.93 0.38
CA THR A 228 -6.57 -3.91 1.47
C THR A 228 -5.78 -3.36 2.64
N HIS A 229 -4.61 -2.77 2.40
CA HIS A 229 -3.79 -2.18 3.44
C HIS A 229 -4.51 -1.00 4.09
N ALA A 230 -5.00 -0.04 3.31
CA ALA A 230 -5.72 1.11 3.86
C ALA A 230 -6.95 0.72 4.69
N ILE A 231 -7.76 -0.23 4.22
CA ILE A 231 -8.95 -0.71 4.94
C ILE A 231 -8.54 -1.46 6.20
N TYR A 232 -7.48 -2.27 6.13
CA TYR A 232 -6.94 -2.96 7.30
C TYR A 232 -6.55 -1.96 8.40
N ASP A 233 -5.77 -0.93 8.09
CA ASP A 233 -5.36 0.08 9.07
C ASP A 233 -6.56 0.82 9.67
N ILE A 234 -7.55 1.19 8.83
CA ILE A 234 -8.80 1.79 9.29
C ILE A 234 -9.56 0.86 10.24
N MET A 235 -9.61 -0.45 9.95
CA MET A 235 -10.24 -1.43 10.82
C MET A 235 -9.51 -1.56 12.16
N VAL A 236 -8.17 -1.50 12.17
CA VAL A 236 -7.38 -1.51 13.40
C VAL A 236 -7.75 -0.30 14.26
N ILE A 237 -7.79 0.90 13.67
CA ILE A 237 -8.19 2.14 14.38
C ILE A 237 -9.65 2.11 14.84
N ALA A 238 -10.54 1.49 14.08
CA ALA A 238 -11.97 1.50 14.41
C ALA A 238 -12.37 0.46 15.47
N PHE A 239 -11.65 -0.67 15.54
CA PHE A 239 -12.10 -1.84 16.29
C PHE A 239 -11.06 -2.44 17.23
N LEU A 240 -9.77 -2.10 17.08
CA LEU A 240 -8.66 -2.75 17.79
C LEU A 240 -7.80 -1.76 18.59
N SER A 241 -8.06 -0.46 18.50
CA SER A 241 -7.40 0.61 19.28
C SER A 241 -8.07 0.86 20.63
#